data_AF-A0A840QBY4-F1
#
_entry.id   AF-A0A840QBY4-F1
#
_cell.length_a   1.000
_cell.length_b   1.000
_cell.length_c   1.000
_cell.angle_alpha   90.00
_cell.angle_beta   90.00
_cell.angle_gamma   90.00
#
_symmetry.space_group_name_H-M   'P 1'
#
loop_
_entity.id
_entity.type
_entity.pdbx_description
1 polymer ?
#
loop_
_entity_poly.entity_id
_entity_poly.type
_entity_poly.pdbx_seq_one_letter_code
_entity_poly.pdbx_strand_id
1 'polypeptide(L)' 'MSATVAVRFAFGVVGESRRQAHLATAPDTGIPDRWRTFCGLEIPASLAEVSARPAGMPCMRCLGTPGGTGRLLPGPA' A
#
# COMPACT_ATOMS: atom_id res chain seq x y z
N MET A 1 12.83 4.09 -12.04
CA MET A 1 12.29 2.78 -11.61
C MET A 1 11.25 3.08 -10.54
N SER A 2 9.98 2.87 -10.84
CA SER A 2 8.89 3.10 -9.89
C SER A 2 8.93 2.04 -8.80
N ALA A 3 8.95 2.46 -7.53
CA ALA A 3 9.08 1.56 -6.40
C ALA A 3 7.70 1.09 -5.88
N THR A 4 7.65 -0.06 -5.20
CA THR A 4 6.41 -0.59 -4.61
C THR A 4 6.33 -0.23 -3.13
N VAL A 5 5.16 0.27 -2.69
CA VAL A 5 4.85 0.58 -1.28
C VAL A 5 3.67 -0.23 -0.78
N ALA A 6 3.64 -0.47 0.52
CA ALA A 6 2.48 -1.01 1.21
C ALA A 6 1.57 0.12 1.68
N VAL A 7 0.28 0.00 1.40
CA VAL A 7 -0.76 0.99 1.74
C VAL A 7 -1.90 0.27 2.46
N ARG A 8 -2.35 0.81 3.58
CA ARG A 8 -3.53 0.33 4.29
C ARG A 8 -4.34 1.50 4.83
N PHE A 9 -5.59 1.25 5.21
CA PHE A 9 -6.37 2.25 5.94
C PHE A 9 -5.75 2.56 7.31
N ALA A 10 -5.71 3.84 7.65
CA ALA A 10 -5.23 4.32 8.93
C ALA A 10 -6.03 3.72 10.10
N PHE A 11 -5.40 3.68 11.29
CA PHE A 11 -6.08 3.20 12.49
C PHE A 11 -7.39 3.97 12.74
N GLY A 12 -8.46 3.25 13.05
CA GLY A 12 -9.78 3.82 13.30
C GLY A 12 -10.58 4.21 12.05
N VAL A 13 -10.02 4.12 10.82
CA VAL A 13 -10.75 4.43 9.58
C VAL A 13 -11.70 3.31 9.19
N VAL A 14 -11.25 2.06 9.31
CA VAL A 14 -12.06 0.86 9.07
C VAL A 14 -11.79 -0.17 10.16
N GLY A 15 -12.70 -1.13 10.34
CA GLY A 15 -12.45 -2.25 11.26
C GLY A 15 -11.24 -3.09 10.84
N GLU A 16 -10.56 -3.72 11.81
CA GLU A 16 -9.29 -4.43 11.60
C GLU A 16 -9.34 -5.49 10.49
N SER A 17 -10.48 -6.17 10.34
CA SER A 17 -10.72 -7.16 9.26
C SER A 17 -10.61 -6.58 7.85
N ARG A 18 -10.68 -5.25 7.71
CA ARG A 18 -10.55 -4.50 6.46
C ARG A 18 -9.25 -3.69 6.37
N ARG A 19 -8.39 -3.72 7.40
CA ARG A 19 -7.07 -3.04 7.43
C ARG A 19 -5.95 -3.91 6.84
N GLN A 20 -6.24 -4.59 5.74
CA GLN A 20 -5.21 -5.35 5.03
C GLN A 20 -4.17 -4.40 4.42
N ALA A 21 -2.92 -4.85 4.33
CA ALA A 21 -1.85 -4.18 3.61
C ALA A 21 -1.97 -4.49 2.12
N HIS A 22 -2.31 -3.47 1.34
CA HIS A 22 -2.34 -3.49 -0.11
C HIS A 22 -1.01 -2.99 -0.68
N LEU A 23 -0.72 -3.30 -1.94
CA LEU A 23 0.47 -2.80 -2.62
C LEU A 23 0.08 -1.80 -3.69
N ALA A 24 0.85 -0.74 -3.82
CA ALA A 24 0.67 0.30 -4.82
C ALA A 24 2.03 0.74 -5.38
N THR A 25 1.99 1.35 -6.56
CA THR A 25 3.16 2.03 -7.12
C THR A 25 3.37 3.34 -6.39
N ALA A 26 4.58 3.56 -5.87
CA ALA A 26 4.99 4.87 -5.37
C ALA A 26 5.05 5.86 -6.53
N PRO A 27 4.44 7.06 -6.41
CA PRO A 27 4.60 8.09 -7.43
C PRO A 27 6.06 8.55 -7.49
N ASP A 28 6.50 8.99 -8.67
CA ASP A 28 7.85 9.54 -8.84
C ASP A 28 8.05 10.85 -8.06
N THR A 29 6.97 11.59 -7.77
CA THR A 29 7.01 12.82 -6.96
C THR A 29 5.76 12.99 -6.09
N GLY A 30 5.96 13.52 -4.88
CA GLY A 30 4.88 13.91 -3.96
C GLY A 30 4.07 12.75 -3.36
N ILE A 31 3.00 13.11 -2.66
CA ILE A 31 1.99 12.19 -2.15
C ILE A 31 0.76 12.34 -3.06
N PRO A 32 0.17 11.25 -3.59
CA PRO A 32 -0.99 11.36 -4.46
C PRO A 32 -2.24 11.71 -3.64
N ASP A 33 -3.32 12.17 -4.26
CA ASP A 33 -4.62 12.34 -3.57
C ASP A 33 -5.15 10.98 -3.06
N ARG A 34 -4.91 9.93 -3.84
CA ARG A 34 -5.33 8.55 -3.54
C ARG A 34 -4.27 7.55 -3.95
N TRP A 35 -4.16 6.49 -3.16
CA TRP A 35 -3.35 5.33 -3.46
C TRP A 35 -4.19 4.31 -4.22
N ARG A 36 -3.86 4.15 -5.51
CA ARG A 36 -4.43 3.10 -6.34
C ARG A 36 -3.63 1.81 -6.16
N THR A 37 -4.23 0.84 -5.50
CA THR A 37 -3.59 -0.44 -5.20
C THR A 37 -3.71 -1.42 -6.36
N PHE A 38 -2.86 -2.45 -6.39
CA PHE A 38 -2.87 -3.47 -7.42
C PHE A 38 -4.14 -4.33 -7.43
N CYS A 39 -4.81 -4.48 -6.28
CA CYS A 39 -6.12 -5.14 -6.24
C CYS A 39 -7.29 -4.24 -6.66
N GLY A 40 -7.01 -3.02 -7.12
CA GLY A 40 -8.00 -2.04 -7.57
C GLY A 40 -8.66 -1.23 -6.46
N LEU A 41 -8.29 -1.44 -5.20
CA LEU A 41 -8.77 -0.60 -4.09
C LEU A 41 -8.11 0.78 -4.17
N GLU A 42 -8.91 1.82 -3.96
CA GLU A 42 -8.44 3.20 -3.84
C GLU A 42 -8.56 3.64 -2.37
N ILE A 43 -7.46 4.10 -1.80
CA ILE A 43 -7.42 4.62 -0.43
C ILE A 43 -7.02 6.10 -0.50
N PRO A 44 -7.85 7.05 -0.04
CA PRO A 44 -7.46 8.45 0.06
C PRO A 44 -6.18 8.60 0.88
N ALA A 45 -5.23 9.42 0.42
CA ALA A 45 -3.95 9.57 1.11
C ALA A 45 -4.12 10.13 2.53
N SER A 46 -5.14 10.96 2.76
CA SER A 46 -5.51 11.45 4.09
C SER A 46 -5.99 10.37 5.07
N LEU A 47 -6.36 9.19 4.55
CA LEU A 47 -6.87 8.04 5.32
C LEU A 47 -5.91 6.83 5.23
N ALA A 48 -4.73 7.01 4.65
CA ALA A 48 -3.79 5.93 4.37
C ALA A 48 -2.62 5.96 5.35
N GLU A 49 -2.24 4.78 5.83
CA GLU A 49 -0.91 4.51 6.34
C GLU A 49 -0.09 3.87 5.23
N VAL A 50 1.05 4.49 4.90
CA VAL A 50 1.97 4.03 3.85
C VAL A 50 3.26 3.56 4.49
N SER A 51 3.79 2.43 4.04
CA SER A 51 4.99 1.83 4.59
C SER A 51 5.83 1.20 3.50
N ALA A 52 7.15 1.21 3.70
CA ALA A 52 8.10 0.62 2.78
C ALA A 52 8.00 -0.93 2.77
N ARG A 53 7.53 -1.54 3.86
CA ARG A 53 7.26 -2.97 4.00
C ARG A 53 5.79 -3.22 4.39
N PRO A 54 5.17 -4.30 3.89
CA PRO A 54 3.85 -4.69 4.37
C PRO A 54 3.93 -5.06 5.86
N ALA A 55 2.97 -4.59 6.64
CA ALA A 55 2.75 -5.06 8.00
C ALA A 55 1.27 -5.38 8.19
N GLY A 56 0.93 -6.19 9.18
CA GLY A 56 -0.42 -6.75 9.31
C GLY A 56 -0.74 -7.75 8.20
N MET A 57 -2.03 -8.02 7.99
CA MET A 57 -2.49 -9.02 7.02
C MET A 57 -2.30 -8.51 5.57
N PRO A 58 -1.54 -9.22 4.71
CA PRO A 58 -1.36 -8.79 3.33
C PRO A 58 -2.60 -9.07 2.48
N CYS A 59 -2.85 -8.20 1.51
CA CYS A 59 -3.85 -8.47 0.47
C CYS A 59 -3.29 -9.49 -0.52
N MET A 60 -3.81 -10.72 -0.48
CA MET A 60 -3.36 -11.81 -1.36
C MET A 60 -3.50 -11.49 -2.86
N ARG A 61 -4.50 -10.69 -3.24
CA ARG A 61 -4.66 -10.21 -4.64
C ARG A 61 -3.51 -9.30 -5.07
N CYS A 62 -3.03 -8.44 -4.15
CA CYS A 62 -1.88 -7.58 -4.44
C CYS A 62 -0.60 -8.40 -4.60
N LEU A 63 -0.38 -9.41 -3.75
CA LEU A 63 0.79 -10.29 -3.82
C LEU A 63 0.84 -11.14 -5.10
N GLY A 64 -0.32 -11.60 -5.60
CA GLY A 64 -0.41 -12.36 -6.84
C GLY A 64 -0.28 -11.53 -8.12
N THR A 65 -0.23 -10.19 -8.01
CA THR A 65 -0.09 -9.31 -9.17
C THR A 65 1.41 -9.13 -9.50
N PRO A 66 1.83 -9.14 -10.77
CA PRO A 66 3.25 -9.00 -11.16
C PRO A 66 3.96 -7.73 -10.65
N GLY A 67 3.23 -6.69 -10.21
CA GLY A 67 3.81 -5.51 -9.53
C GLY A 67 4.00 -5.67 -8.01
N GLY A 68 3.34 -6.66 -7.40
CA GLY A 68 3.30 -6.90 -5.96
C GLY A 68 4.53 -7.59 -5.37
N THR A 69 5.34 -8.24 -6.20
CA THR A 69 6.64 -8.81 -5.82
C THR A 69 7.81 -7.88 -6.14
N GLY A 70 7.53 -6.69 -6.69
CA GLY A 70 8.52 -5.66 -6.96
C GLY A 70 9.27 -5.23 -5.69
N ARG A 71 10.54 -4.83 -5.84
CA ARG A 71 11.43 -4.44 -4.74
C ARG A 71 10.73 -3.43 -3.80
N LEU A 72 10.25 -3.94 -2.67
CA LEU A 72 9.78 -3.14 -1.54
C LEU A 72 10.91 -2.20 -1.14
N LEU A 73 10.60 -0.91 -1.00
CA LEU A 73 11.59 0.07 -0.56
C LEU A 73 12.18 -0.39 0.78
N PRO A 74 13.50 -0.23 1.01
CA PRO A 74 14.06 -0.40 2.34
C PRO A 74 13.42 0.65 3.27
N GLY A 75 12.98 0.21 4.46
CA GLY A 75 12.46 1.13 5.48
C GLY A 75 13.59 1.96 6.12
N PRO A 76 13.27 3.07 6.79
CA PRO A 76 14.23 3.72 7.67
C PRO A 76 14.65 2.74 8.78
N ALA A 77 15.95 2.72 9.10
CA ALA A 77 16.56 1.87 10.11
C ALA A 77 16.07 2.21 11.53
#